data_AF-A0A2W6FFD4-F1
#
_entry.id   AF-A0A2W6FFD4-F1
#
_cell.length_a   1.000
_cell.length_b   1.000
_cell.length_c   1.000
_cell.angle_alpha   90.00
_cell.angle_beta   90.00
_cell.angle_gamma   90.00
#
_symmetry.space_group_name_H-M   'P 1'
#
loop_
_entity.id
_entity.type
_entity.pdbx_description
1 polymer ?
#
loop_
_entity_poly.entity_id
_entity_poly.type
_entity_poly.pdbx_seq_one_letter_code
_entity_poly.pdbx_strand_id
1 'polypeptide(L)' 'YALTNVTLPYAVELANRDWRDALRRDPALAQGLNTHEGMLTNGPVAEAHGYHSVALDDVLR' A
#
# COMPACT_ATOMS: atom_id res chain seq x y z
N TYR A 1 12.32 12.10 -17.16
CA TYR A 1 13.26 11.59 -16.14
C TYR A 1 12.78 11.76 -14.69
N ALA A 2 11.48 11.89 -14.40
CA ALA A 2 11.00 12.19 -13.04
C ALA A 2 10.52 10.97 -12.24
N LEU A 3 9.80 10.04 -12.88
CA LEU A 3 9.11 8.95 -12.18
C LEU A 3 10.06 8.02 -11.41
N THR A 4 11.11 7.51 -12.06
CA THR A 4 12.04 6.58 -11.40
C THR A 4 12.81 7.24 -10.27
N ASN A 5 13.19 8.52 -10.38
CA ASN A 5 13.85 9.25 -9.29
C ASN A 5 12.99 9.32 -8.03
N VAL A 6 11.65 9.40 -8.17
CA VAL A 6 10.74 9.45 -7.01
C VAL A 6 10.32 8.06 -6.53
N THR A 7 10.23 7.05 -7.40
CA THR A 7 9.79 5.70 -7.01
C THR A 7 10.92 4.78 -6.55
N LEU A 8 12.16 5.01 -6.98
CA LEU A 8 13.30 4.15 -6.66
C LEU A 8 13.53 4.00 -5.15
N PRO A 9 13.43 5.04 -4.30
CA PRO A 9 13.56 4.87 -2.85
C PRO A 9 12.54 3.89 -2.26
N TYR A 10 11.27 3.98 -2.67
CA TYR A 10 10.22 3.05 -2.22
C TYR A 10 10.47 1.62 -2.71
N ALA A 11 10.91 1.46 -3.97
CA ALA A 11 11.23 0.15 -4.52
C ALA A 11 12.40 -0.53 -3.78
N VAL A 12 13.42 0.25 -3.41
CA VAL A 12 14.56 -0.25 -2.62
C VAL A 12 14.12 -0.62 -1.21
N GLU A 13 13.26 0.19 -0.57
CA GLU A 13 12.75 -0.12 0.78
C GLU A 13 11.92 -1.41 0.81
N LEU A 14 11.07 -1.62 -0.20
CA LEU A 14 10.32 -2.87 -0.40
C LEU A 14 11.24 -4.06 -0.69
N ALA A 15 12.35 -3.87 -1.42
CA ALA A 15 13.28 -4.95 -1.72
C ALA A 15 14.13 -5.37 -0.52
N ASN A 16 14.47 -4.40 0.34
CA ASN A 16 15.33 -4.63 1.51
C ASN A 16 14.58 -5.19 2.72
N ARG A 17 13.23 -5.19 2.71
CA ARG A 17 12.38 -5.56 3.86
C ARG A 17 11.24 -6.46 3.44
N ASP A 18 10.56 -7.07 4.42
CA ASP A 18 9.19 -7.51 4.18
C ASP A 18 8.31 -6.28 3.87
N TRP A 19 7.36 -6.44 2.95
CA TRP A 19 6.49 -5.34 2.54
C TRP A 19 5.65 -4.78 3.69
N ARG A 20 5.20 -5.61 4.64
CA ARG A 20 4.44 -5.13 5.81
C ARG A 20 5.31 -4.21 6.66
N ASP A 21 6.58 -4.56 6.85
CA ASP A 21 7.52 -3.75 7.60
C ASP A 21 7.89 -2.45 6.88
N ALA A 22 8.04 -2.48 5.55
CA ALA A 22 8.24 -1.28 4.75
C ALA A 22 7.03 -0.33 4.86
N LEU A 23 5.81 -0.85 4.77
CA LEU A 23 4.58 -0.06 4.85
C LEU A 23 4.34 0.48 6.28
N ARG A 24 4.63 -0.28 7.33
CA ARG A 24 4.54 0.22 8.72
C ARG A 24 5.53 1.36 9.00
N ARG A 25 6.67 1.37 8.32
CA ARG A 25 7.73 2.39 8.50
C ARG A 25 7.46 3.67 7.72
N ASP A 26 6.82 3.56 6.56
CA ASP A 26 6.56 4.68 5.67
C ASP A 26 5.04 4.83 5.44
N PRO A 27 4.37 5.77 6.14
CA PRO A 27 2.95 6.02 5.97
C PRO A 27 2.55 6.38 4.54
N ALA A 28 3.42 7.06 3.77
CA ALA A 28 3.11 7.42 2.40
C ALA A 28 3.09 6.18 1.50
N LEU A 29 4.05 5.26 1.72
CA LEU A 29 4.04 3.96 1.05
C LEU A 29 2.83 3.12 1.47
N ALA A 30 2.46 3.15 2.75
CA ALA A 30 1.30 2.45 3.31
C ALA A 30 -0.02 2.83 2.64
N GLN A 31 -0.24 4.13 2.41
CA GLN A 31 -1.42 4.63 1.69
C GLN A 31 -1.47 4.17 0.22
N GLY A 32 -0.36 3.68 -0.33
CA GLY A 32 -0.31 3.10 -1.68
C GLY A 32 -0.84 1.66 -1.77
N LEU A 33 -1.08 0.97 -0.65
CA LEU A 33 -1.64 -0.37 -0.66
C LEU A 33 -3.13 -0.32 -1.01
N ASN A 34 -3.50 -0.95 -2.13
CA ASN A 34 -4.90 -1.08 -2.53
C ASN A 34 -5.49 -2.44 -2.20
N THR A 35 -4.74 -3.53 -2.33
CA THR A 35 -5.27 -4.89 -2.20
C THR A 35 -4.27 -5.88 -1.63
N HIS A 36 -4.73 -6.84 -0.82
CA HIS A 36 -3.94 -7.97 -0.35
C HIS A 36 -4.86 -9.13 0.02
N GLU A 37 -4.56 -10.37 -0.42
CA GLU A 37 -5.32 -11.59 -0.06
C GLU A 37 -6.85 -11.46 -0.20
N GLY A 38 -7.30 -10.84 -1.29
CA GLY A 38 -8.74 -10.63 -1.55
C GLY A 38 -9.38 -9.49 -0.75
N MET A 39 -8.62 -8.83 0.14
CA MET A 39 -9.04 -7.64 0.85
C MET A 39 -8.71 -6.38 0.04
N LEU A 40 -9.62 -5.40 0.06
CA LEU A 40 -9.48 -4.08 -0.56
C LEU A 40 -9.31 -3.04 0.55
N THR A 41 -8.23 -2.25 0.51
CA THR A 41 -7.93 -1.21 1.52
C THR A 41 -8.22 0.20 1.02
N ASN A 42 -8.40 0.37 -0.29
CA ASN A 42 -8.70 1.67 -0.88
C ASN A 42 -10.21 1.96 -0.84
N GLY A 43 -10.62 2.83 0.09
CA GLY A 43 -12.02 3.23 0.29
C GLY A 43 -12.68 3.82 -0.96
N PRO A 44 -12.09 4.84 -1.62
CA PRO A 44 -12.65 5.41 -2.85
C PRO A 44 -12.87 4.38 -3.97
N VAL A 45 -11.95 3.42 -4.15
CA VAL A 45 -12.11 2.33 -5.12
C VAL A 45 -13.27 1.42 -4.71
N ALA A 46 -13.41 1.11 -3.43
CA ALA A 46 -14.52 0.29 -2.93
C ALA A 46 -15.88 0.96 -3.20
N GLU A 47 -16.00 2.26 -2.90
CA GLU A 47 -17.21 3.05 -3.15
C GLU A 47 -17.57 3.07 -4.64
N ALA A 48 -16.59 3.36 -5.51
CA ALA A 48 -16.81 3.46 -6.96
C ALA A 48 -17.33 2.16 -7.60
N HIS A 49 -17.03 1.01 -6.99
CA HIS A 49 -17.36 -0.31 -7.52
C HIS A 49 -18.39 -1.10 -6.69
N GLY A 50 -18.95 -0.50 -5.63
CA GLY A 50 -19.91 -1.17 -4.75
C GLY A 50 -19.31 -2.32 -3.94
N TYR A 51 -18.02 -2.26 -3.63
CA TYR A 51 -17.31 -3.22 -2.79
C TYR A 51 -17.19 -2.74 -1.34
N HIS A 52 -16.80 -3.67 -0.47
CA HIS A 52 -16.38 -3.34 0.89
C HIS A 52 -14.86 -3.12 0.93
N SER A 53 -14.41 -2.15 1.73
CA SER A 53 -13.00 -1.98 2.08
C SER A 53 -12.76 -2.25 3.56
N VAL A 54 -11.57 -2.74 3.88
CA VAL A 54 -11.09 -2.96 5.24
C VAL A 54 -10.07 -1.89 5.64
N ALA A 55 -9.83 -1.72 6.94
CA ALA A 55 -8.80 -0.79 7.39
C ALA A 55 -7.41 -1.32 7.01
N LEU A 56 -6.48 -0.41 6.70
CA LEU A 56 -5.10 -0.77 6.38
C LEU A 56 -4.44 -1.56 7.53
N ASP A 57 -4.75 -1.19 8.78
CA ASP A 57 -4.25 -1.85 9.98
C ASP A 57 -4.76 -3.29 10.13
N ASP A 58 -5.87 -3.68 9.50
CA ASP A 58 -6.34 -5.06 9.49
C ASP A 58 -5.48 -5.96 8.60
N VAL A 59 -4.85 -5.37 7.58
CA VAL A 59 -3.97 -6.04 6.62
C VAL A 59 -2.51 -6.03 7.10
N LEU A 60 -2.09 -4.97 7.77
CA LEU A 60 -0.73 -4.79 8.30
C LEU A 60 -0.52 -5.38 9.70
N ARG A 61 -1.37 -6.31 10.14
CA ARG A 61 -1.15 -7.04 11.41
C ARG A 61 0.10 -7.92 11.36
#